data_AF-A0A537G7Q7-F1
#
_entry.id   AF-A0A537G7Q7-F1
#
_cell.length_a   1.000
_cell.length_b   1.000
_cell.length_c   1.000
_cell.angle_alpha   90.00
_cell.angle_beta   90.00
_cell.angle_gamma   90.00
#
_symmetry.space_group_name_H-M   'P 1'
#
loop_
_entity.id
_entity.type
_entity.pdbx_description
1 polymer ?
#
loop_
_entity_poly.entity_id
_entity_poly.type
_entity_poly.pdbx_seq_one_letter_code
_entity_poly.pdbx_strand_id
1 'polypeptide(L)' 'MGHAAAFGAGLVFGIGLWISGMATPRKVLDFLDVAGSWDPSLALVMAGAVGVTLALFGRILKRP' A
#
# COMPACT_ATOMS: atom_id res chain seq x y z
N MET A 1 -19.06 5.45 12.76
CA MET A 1 -18.75 5.11 11.36
C MET A 1 -18.97 3.61 11.16
N GLY A 2 -19.71 3.20 10.14
CA GLY A 2 -20.27 1.84 10.06
C GLY A 2 -19.22 0.74 9.99
N HIS A 3 -19.33 -0.28 10.84
CA HIS A 3 -18.47 -1.46 10.86
C HIS A 3 -18.31 -2.12 9.48
N ALA A 4 -19.35 -2.02 8.63
CA ALA A 4 -19.31 -2.44 7.24
C ALA A 4 -18.24 -1.73 6.39
N ALA A 5 -18.01 -0.43 6.61
CA ALA A 5 -16.99 0.33 5.89
C ALA A 5 -15.57 -0.07 6.32
N ALA A 6 -15.37 -0.31 7.63
CA ALA A 6 -14.09 -0.81 8.15
C ALA A 6 -13.78 -2.22 7.64
N PHE A 7 -14.78 -3.11 7.62
CA PHE A 7 -14.66 -4.45 7.04
C PHE A 7 -14.34 -4.40 5.54
N GLY A 8 -15.07 -3.57 4.78
CA GLY A 8 -14.82 -3.39 3.34
C GLY A 8 -13.41 -2.85 3.05
N ALA A 9 -12.95 -1.85 3.79
CA ALA A 9 -11.58 -1.34 3.68
C ALA A 9 -10.53 -2.41 4.01
N GLY A 10 -10.75 -3.20 5.08
CA GLY A 10 -9.87 -4.31 5.44
C GLY A 10 -9.80 -5.39 4.36
N LEU A 11 -10.93 -5.71 3.73
CA LEU A 11 -11.01 -6.70 2.65
C LEU A 11 -10.25 -6.22 1.41
N VAL A 12 -10.47 -4.97 0.99
CA VAL A 12 -9.75 -4.35 -0.14
C VAL A 12 -8.25 -4.32 0.13
N PHE A 13 -7.84 -3.95 1.34
CA PHE A 13 -6.43 -3.93 1.75
C PHE A 13 -5.81 -5.33 1.69
N GLY A 14 -6.47 -6.34 2.26
CA GLY A 14 -5.99 -7.72 2.26
C GLY A 14 -5.86 -8.32 0.85
N ILE A 15 -6.84 -8.07 -0.02
CA ILE A 15 -6.79 -8.49 -1.43
C ILE A 15 -5.62 -7.81 -2.15
N GLY A 16 -5.40 -6.51 -1.91
CA GLY A 16 -4.26 -5.77 -2.47
C GLY A 16 -2.91 -6.34 -2.03
N LEU A 17 -2.76 -6.71 -0.75
CA LEU A 17 -1.56 -7.38 -0.24
C LEU A 17 -1.32 -8.75 -0.89
N TRP A 18 -2.38 -9.52 -1.14
CA TRP A 18 -2.28 -10.83 -1.78
C TRP A 18 -1.86 -10.72 -3.25
N ILE A 19 -2.50 -9.84 -4.02
CA ILE A 19 -2.18 -9.62 -5.44
C ILE A 19 -0.77 -9.05 -5.62
N SER A 20 -0.32 -8.15 -4.74
CA SER A 20 1.01 -7.55 -4.82
C SER A 20 2.15 -8.47 -4.38
N GLY A 21 1.86 -9.60 -3.70
CA GLY A 21 2.88 -10.48 -3.14
C GLY A 21 3.69 -9.85 -2.00
N MET A 22 3.21 -8.74 -1.43
CA MET A 22 3.91 -8.02 -0.35
C MET A 22 3.99 -8.79 0.96
N ALA A 23 3.22 -9.87 1.11
CA ALA A 23 3.35 -10.78 2.25
C ALA A 23 4.66 -11.59 2.23
N THR A 24 5.40 -11.58 1.12
CA THR A 24 6.66 -12.34 0.98
C THR A 24 7.86 -11.48 1.37
N PRO A 25 8.70 -11.88 2.36
CA PRO A 25 9.89 -11.12 2.77
C PRO A 25 10.90 -10.88 1.63
N ARG A 26 10.94 -11.80 0.67
CA ARG A 26 11.82 -11.75 -0.50
C ARG A 26 11.65 -10.46 -1.32
N LYS A 27 10.41 -10.00 -1.51
CA LYS A 27 10.10 -8.74 -2.23
C LYS A 27 10.73 -7.51 -1.59
N VAL A 28 10.80 -7.49 -0.26
CA VAL A 28 11.41 -6.38 0.49
C VAL A 28 12.93 -6.42 0.37
N LEU A 29 13.51 -7.62 0.43
CA LEU A 29 14.96 -7.81 0.24
C LEU A 29 15.39 -7.44 -1.18
N ASP A 30 14.65 -7.86 -2.21
CA ASP A 30 14.95 -7.54 -3.59
C ASP A 30 14.74 -6.04 -3.90
N PHE A 31 13.85 -5.35 -3.18
CA PHE A 31 13.72 -3.89 -3.26
C PHE A 31 14.93 -3.15 -2.67
N LEU A 32 15.53 -3.68 -1.59
CA LEU A 32 16.71 -3.09 -0.94
C LEU A 32 18.02 -3.45 -1.66
N ASP A 33 18.03 -4.52 -2.48
CA ASP A 33 19.18 -4.94 -3.28
C ASP A 33 19.33 -4.10 -4.56
N VAL A 34 19.59 -2.80 -4.41
CA VAL A 34 19.73 -1.84 -5.51
C VAL A 34 20.95 -2.13 -6.40
N ALA A 35 21.95 -2.85 -5.88
CA ALA A 35 23.17 -3.21 -6.60
C ALA A 35 23.10 -4.57 -7.33
N GLY A 36 22.02 -5.33 -7.13
CA GLY A 36 21.85 -6.69 -7.65
C GLY A 36 20.53 -6.89 -8.38
N SER A 37 19.71 -7.84 -7.92
CA SER A 37 18.43 -8.20 -8.56
C SER A 37 17.31 -7.27 -8.09
N TRP A 38 17.44 -5.98 -8.37
CA TRP A 38 16.52 -4.96 -7.89
C TRP A 38 15.10 -5.13 -8.46
N ASP A 39 14.11 -5.38 -7.59
CA ASP A 39 12.68 -5.49 -7.97
C ASP A 39 11.92 -4.19 -7.63
N PRO A 40 11.54 -3.36 -8.62
CA PRO A 40 10.86 -2.08 -8.41
C PRO A 40 9.38 -2.21 -8.05
N SER A 41 8.81 -3.42 -8.00
CA SER A 41 7.38 -3.63 -7.72
C SER A 41 6.94 -3.05 -6.37
N LEU A 42 7.83 -3.03 -5.37
CA LEU A 42 7.54 -2.42 -4.06
C LEU A 42 7.43 -0.89 -4.16
N ALA A 43 8.26 -0.26 -5.00
CA ALA A 43 8.25 1.19 -5.21
C ALA A 43 6.92 1.68 -5.80
N LEU A 44 6.35 0.93 -6.75
CA LEU A 44 5.06 1.24 -7.38
C LEU A 44 3.93 1.30 -6.35
N VAL A 45 3.88 0.31 -5.45
CA VAL A 45 2.85 0.26 -4.41
C VAL A 45 3.04 1.37 -3.38
N MET A 46 4.29 1.64 -2.96
CA MET A 46 4.57 2.76 -2.06
C MET A 46 4.16 4.10 -2.70
N ALA A 47 4.48 4.32 -3.97
CA ALA A 47 4.10 5.52 -4.70
C ALA A 47 2.56 5.67 -4.78
N GLY A 48 1.84 4.57 -5.00
CA GLY A 48 0.38 4.56 -4.96
C GLY A 48 -0.19 4.92 -3.58
N ALA A 49 0.33 4.31 -2.52
CA ALA A 49 -0.10 4.57 -1.14
C ALA A 49 0.17 6.02 -0.73
N VAL A 50 1.37 6.53 -1.02
CA VAL A 50 1.76 7.92 -0.76
C VAL A 50 0.91 8.88 -1.61
N GLY A 51 0.73 8.60 -2.90
CA GLY A 51 -0.05 9.45 -3.80
C GLY A 51 -1.52 9.58 -3.36
N VAL A 52 -2.16 8.47 -3.01
CA VAL A 52 -3.52 8.46 -2.46
C VAL A 52 -3.59 9.25 -1.16
N THR A 53 -2.62 9.04 -0.26
CA THR A 53 -2.55 9.78 1.00
C THR A 53 -2.41 11.27 0.75
N LEU A 54 -1.46 11.71 -0.06
CA LEU A 54 -1.25 13.13 -0.39
C LEU A 54 -2.51 13.75 -1.00
N ALA A 55 -3.19 13.05 -1.91
CA ALA A 55 -4.40 13.54 -2.55
C ALA A 55 -5.58 13.71 -1.57
N LEU A 56 -5.73 12.80 -0.59
CA LEU A 56 -6.85 12.83 0.35
C LEU A 56 -6.56 13.50 1.69
N PHE A 57 -5.30 13.62 2.11
CA PHE A 57 -4.90 14.07 3.45
C PHE A 57 -5.55 15.40 3.81
N GLY A 58 -5.43 16.40 2.94
CA GLY A 58 -6.03 17.72 3.16
C GLY A 58 -7.56 17.74 3.19
N ARG A 59 -8.23 16.74 2.61
CA ARG A 59 -9.70 16.64 2.59
C ARG A 59 -10.25 15.81 3.75
N ILE A 60 -9.47 14.85 4.26
CA ILE A 60 -9.80 14.05 5.45
C ILE A 60 -9.64 14.91 6.71
N LEU A 61 -8.53 15.63 6.87
CA LEU A 61 -8.28 16.46 8.05
C LEU A 61 -9.21 17.68 8.15
N LYS A 62 -9.84 18.10 7.05
CA LYS A 62 -10.86 19.16 7.03
C LYS A 62 -12.24 18.69 7.48
N ARG A 63 -12.41 17.41 7.82
CA ARG A 63 -13.65 16.93 8.44
C ARG A 63 -13.62 17.30 9.94
N PRO A 64 -14.60 18.07 10.44
CA PRO A 64 -14.69 18.42 11.85
C PRO A 64 -14.91 17.18 12.71
#